data_AF-A7A737-F1
#
_entry.id   AF-A7A737-F1
#
_cell.length_a   1.000
_cell.length_b   1.000
_cell.length_c   1.000
_cell.angle_alpha   90.00
_cell.angle_beta   90.00
_cell.angle_gamma   90.00
#
_symmetry.space_group_name_H-M   'P 1'
#
loop_
_entity.id
_entity.type
_entity.pdbx_description
1 polymer ?
#
loop_
_entity_poly.entity_id
_entity_poly.type
_entity_poly.pdbx_seq_one_letter_code
_entity_poly.pdbx_strand_id
1 'polypeptide(L)' 'MQTQREALNEALDNLRVGTSSAAWLRDHAESEEVRKLARAVHYIGFGAQQIAIALTDRNKTKDL' A
#
# COMPACT_ATOMS: atom_id res chain seq x y z
N MET A 1 16.94 12.95 -11.54
CA MET A 1 15.89 13.50 -10.66
C MET A 1 14.60 12.81 -11.02
N GLN A 2 13.92 12.22 -10.05
CA GLN A 2 12.66 11.54 -10.27
C GLN A 2 11.53 12.58 -10.17
N THR A 3 10.57 12.52 -11.09
CA THR A 3 9.39 13.39 -11.04
C THR A 3 8.48 12.99 -9.87
N GLN A 4 7.64 13.92 -9.42
CA GLN A 4 6.65 13.64 -8.38
C GLN A 4 5.72 12.47 -8.76
N ARG A 5 5.38 12.34 -10.06
CA ARG A 5 4.53 11.26 -10.58
C ARG A 5 5.24 9.91 -10.54
N GLU A 6 6.52 9.86 -10.89
CA GLU A 6 7.32 8.63 -10.80
C GLU A 6 7.50 8.18 -9.35
N ALA A 7 7.82 9.10 -8.43
CA ALA A 7 7.96 8.79 -7.01
C ALA A 7 6.64 8.27 -6.39
N LEU A 8 5.50 8.84 -6.80
CA LEU A 8 4.18 8.38 -6.39
C LEU A 8 3.87 6.96 -6.91
N ASN A 9 4.13 6.70 -8.19
CA ASN A 9 3.91 5.38 -8.78
C ASN A 9 4.77 4.32 -8.10
N GLU A 10 6.04 4.63 -7.80
CA GLU A 10 6.93 3.74 -7.07
C GLU A 10 6.42 3.47 -5.64
N ALA A 11 5.97 4.51 -4.92
CA ALA A 11 5.39 4.34 -3.60
C ALA A 11 4.13 3.45 -3.62
N LEU A 12 3.24 3.63 -4.61
CA LEU A 12 2.06 2.80 -4.79
C LEU A 12 2.43 1.34 -5.06
N ASP A 13 3.44 1.08 -5.90
CA ASP A 13 3.87 -0.29 -6.20
C ASP A 13 4.54 -0.95 -4.98
N ASN A 14 5.39 -0.23 -4.26
CA ASN A 14 5.98 -0.70 -3.01
C ASN A 14 4.92 -1.08 -1.97
N LEU A 15 3.90 -0.22 -1.81
CA LEU A 15 2.77 -0.53 -0.95
C LEU A 15 2.02 -1.77 -1.45
N ARG A 16 1.78 -1.91 -2.76
CA ARG A 16 1.07 -3.06 -3.35
C ARG A 16 1.81 -4.36 -3.06
N VAL A 17 3.11 -4.40 -3.32
CA VAL A 17 3.97 -5.57 -3.08
C VAL A 17 4.00 -5.92 -1.60
N GLY A 18 4.30 -4.95 -0.73
CA GLY A 18 4.37 -5.18 0.72
C GLY A 18 3.04 -5.66 1.31
N THR A 19 1.93 -5.06 0.88
CA THR A 19 0.58 -5.43 1.34
C THR A 19 0.17 -6.83 0.87
N SER A 20 0.59 -7.24 -0.32
CA SER A 20 0.34 -8.58 -0.87
C SER A 20 1.16 -9.64 -0.12
N SER A 21 2.43 -9.38 0.16
CA SER A 21 3.28 -10.26 0.97
C SER A 21 2.74 -10.40 2.40
N ALA A 22 2.28 -9.29 2.99
CA ALA A 22 1.65 -9.29 4.30
C ALA A 22 0.32 -10.06 4.31
N ALA A 23 -0.48 -9.97 3.24
CA ALA A 23 -1.69 -10.77 3.11
C ALA A 23 -1.38 -12.28 3.09
N TRP A 24 -0.36 -12.68 2.33
CA TRP A 24 0.06 -14.07 2.28
C TRP A 24 0.56 -14.57 3.63
N LEU A 25 1.45 -13.82 4.31
CA LEU A 25 1.99 -14.19 5.62
C LEU A 25 0.91 -14.26 6.71
N ARG A 26 -0.08 -13.37 6.66
CA ARG A 26 -1.24 -13.39 7.57
C ARG A 26 -1.95 -14.74 7.56
N ASP A 27 -2.00 -15.39 6.40
CA ASP A 27 -2.78 -16.61 6.17
C ASP A 27 -1.91 -17.88 6.25
N HIS A 28 -0.59 -17.78 6.05
CA HIS A 28 0.31 -18.94 5.88
C HIS A 28 1.45 -19.03 6.91
N ALA A 29 1.74 -17.99 7.69
CA ALA A 29 2.82 -18.06 8.68
C ALA A 29 2.46 -19.03 9.83
N GLU A 30 3.44 -19.81 10.29
CA GLU A 30 3.26 -20.76 11.39
C GLU A 30 3.10 -20.07 12.75
N SER A 31 3.87 -19.01 13.00
CA SER A 31 3.80 -18.21 14.23
C SER A 31 2.57 -17.28 14.25
N GLU A 32 1.85 -17.28 15.38
CA GLU A 32 0.72 -16.39 15.60
C GLU A 32 1.13 -14.92 15.65
N GLU A 33 2.29 -14.63 16.24
CA GLU A 33 2.89 -13.30 16.31
C GLU A 33 3.16 -12.76 14.90
N VAL A 34 3.72 -13.60 14.02
CA VAL A 34 3.95 -13.23 12.62
C VAL A 34 2.62 -12.99 11.89
N ARG A 35 1.60 -13.82 12.09
CA ARG A 35 0.27 -13.58 11.50
C ARG A 35 -0.36 -12.28 11.97
N LYS A 36 -0.22 -11.93 13.26
CA LYS A 36 -0.71 -10.67 13.83
C LYS A 36 0.03 -9.46 13.26
N LEU A 37 1.35 -9.53 13.18
CA LEU A 37 2.16 -8.48 12.58
C LEU A 37 1.82 -8.29 11.09
N ALA A 38 1.71 -9.39 10.35
CA ALA A 38 1.35 -9.37 8.94
C ALA A 38 -0.05 -8.75 8.71
N ARG A 39 -1.02 -9.03 9.59
CA ARG A 39 -2.33 -8.39 9.56
C ARG A 39 -2.24 -6.88 9.77
N ALA A 40 -1.45 -6.42 10.73
CA ALA A 40 -1.27 -4.99 10.99
C ALA A 40 -0.61 -4.28 9.79
N VAL A 41 0.45 -4.86 9.24
CA VAL A 41 1.14 -4.34 8.04
C VAL A 41 0.18 -4.29 6.84
N HIS A 42 -0.62 -5.35 6.63
CA HIS A 42 -1.60 -5.38 5.56
C HIS A 42 -2.62 -4.23 5.67
N TYR A 43 -3.17 -3.98 6.86
CA TYR A 43 -4.14 -2.88 7.03
C TYR A 43 -3.51 -1.50 6.82
N ILE A 44 -2.31 -1.27 7.35
CA ILE A 44 -1.59 0.00 7.16
C ILE A 44 -1.28 0.23 5.68
N GLY A 45 -0.74 -0.79 5.00
CA GLY A 45 -0.38 -0.72 3.59
C GLY A 45 -1.59 -0.50 2.69
N PHE A 46 -2.69 -1.21 2.95
CA PHE A 46 -3.94 -1.03 2.20
C PHE A 46 -4.56 0.35 2.42
N GLY A 47 -4.57 0.85 3.67
CA GLY A 47 -5.03 2.20 3.97
C GLY A 47 -4.20 3.28 3.29
N ALA A 48 -2.88 3.15 3.29
CA ALA A 48 -1.98 4.08 2.61
C ALA A 48 -2.22 4.13 1.09
N GLN A 49 -2.48 2.98 0.45
CA GLN A 49 -2.84 2.93 -0.97
C GLN A 49 -4.13 3.68 -1.25
N GLN A 50 -5.17 3.46 -0.45
CA GLN A 50 -6.46 4.15 -0.63
C GLN A 50 -6.31 5.66 -0.49
N ILE A 51 -5.53 6.13 0.48
CA ILE A 51 -5.26 7.55 0.68
C ILE A 51 -4.51 8.12 -0.54
N ALA A 52 -3.46 7.45 -1.00
CA ALA A 52 -2.68 7.89 -2.14
C ALA A 52 -3.52 7.96 -3.43
N ILE A 53 -4.36 6.94 -3.70
CA ILE A 53 -5.29 6.95 -4.83
C ILE A 53 -6.29 8.09 -4.70
N ALA A 54 -6.94 8.23 -3.53
CA ALA A 54 -7.93 9.28 -3.31
C ALA A 54 -7.36 10.69 -3.48
N LEU A 55 -6.15 10.96 -3.01
CA LEU A 55 -5.50 12.27 -3.16
C LEU A 55 -5.07 12.55 -4.60
N THR A 56 -4.69 11.52 -5.35
CA THR A 56 -4.23 11.67 -6.73
C THR A 56 -5.39 11.78 -7.72
N ASP A 57 -6.49 11.07 -7.49
CA ASP A 57 -7.72 11.23 -8.27
C ASP A 57 -8.43 12.56 -7.95
N ARG A 58 -8.40 13.03 -6.69
CA ARG A 58 -8.90 14.38 -6.34
C ARG A 58 -8.13 15.50 -7.05
N ASN A 59 -6.84 15.31 -7.31
CA ASN A 59 -6.05 16.26 -8.08
C ASN A 59 -6.31 16.16 -9.60
N LYS A 60 -6.82 15.03 -10.11
CA LYS A 60 -7.30 14.94 -11.51
C LYS A 60 -8.64 15.66 -11.73
N THR A 61 -9.52 15.70 -10.72
CA THR A 61 -10.81 16.42 -10.80
C THR A 61 -10.69 17.94 -10.83
N LYS A 62 -9.49 18.53 -10.69
CA LYS A 62 -9.29 19.98 -10.85
C LYS A 62 -8.97 20.42 -12.28
N ASP A 63 -8.79 19.47 -13.21
CA ASP A 63 -8.46 19.73 -14.62
C ASP A 63 -9.62 19.41 -15.59
N LEU A 64 -10.89 19.49 -15.14
CA LEU A 64 -12.08 19.36 -15.99
C LEU A 64 -12.93 20.64 -15.97
#